data_AF-A0AAD8YD30-F1
#
_entry.id   AF-A0AAD8YD30-F1
#
_cell.length_a   1.000
_cell.length_b   1.000
_cell.length_c   1.000
_cell.angle_alpha   90.00
_cell.angle_beta   90.00
_cell.angle_gamma   90.00
#
_symmetry.space_group_name_H-M   'P 1'
#
loop_
_entity.id
_entity.type
_entity.pdbx_description
1 polymer ?
#
loop_
_entity_poly.entity_id
_entity_poly.type
_entity_poly.pdbx_seq_one_letter_code
_entity_poly.pdbx_strand_id
1 'polypeptide(L)'
;MELVQKTTLAGQHSTNKLQGPVFPQAFARSLSSHFRRPVHYRSAGVDGGDINDIRRLCMDVLKEEVASESSNRKSNHSYVSGTPDLVVVLFGINDLKHLLADSVMRPFHRSNDRGGDGGIIGKFRHGIDSLLNEIHTHAPNAIVLFPAMPVQSYHKNSVVNIFPLGMVWDAFLGFFLRQKKELANKRVNCMHLDLTAAEIANWYKTNNEEEGSFFGSNFSGIKNSALLSSDGVHPNKMMYKLWAESVCQSVYDSVAPQIEQAKKNE
;
A
#
# COMPACT_ATOMS: atom_id res chain seq x y z
N MET A 1 5.26 -19.84 1.02
CA MET A 1 4.83 -18.51 1.49
C MET A 1 5.59 -18.23 2.77
N GLU A 2 6.38 -17.17 2.80
CA GLU A 2 7.14 -16.76 3.98
C GLU A 2 6.56 -15.42 4.47
N LEU A 3 6.32 -15.32 5.78
CA LEU A 3 5.82 -14.11 6.41
C LEU A 3 7.02 -13.21 6.75
N VAL A 4 7.05 -12.00 6.21
CA VAL A 4 8.11 -11.03 6.53
C VAL A 4 7.58 -10.02 7.56
N GLN A 5 8.08 -10.07 8.80
CA GLN A 5 7.73 -9.12 9.86
C GLN A 5 8.91 -8.21 10.22
N LYS A 6 8.68 -6.90 10.36
CA LYS A 6 9.67 -5.94 10.90
C LYS A 6 9.00 -4.82 11.69
N THR A 7 9.61 -4.46 12.83
CA THR A 7 9.22 -3.34 13.71
C THR A 7 10.34 -2.31 13.75
N THR A 8 10.06 -1.02 13.58
CA THR A 8 11.07 0.04 13.68
C THR A 8 10.45 1.37 14.12
N LEU A 9 11.15 2.10 15.00
CA LEU A 9 10.83 3.50 15.33
C LEU A 9 11.36 4.45 14.25
N ALA A 10 10.51 5.33 13.69
CA ALA A 10 10.98 6.45 12.89
C ALA A 10 11.24 7.67 13.79
N GLY A 11 12.47 8.23 13.76
CA GLY A 11 12.82 9.46 14.48
C GLY A 11 14.04 9.40 15.39
N GLN A 12 14.66 8.23 15.59
CA GLN A 12 15.98 8.11 16.23
C GLN A 12 17.03 7.72 15.18
N HIS A 13 18.17 8.41 15.17
CA HIS A 13 19.37 8.01 14.43
C HIS A 13 19.94 6.72 15.03
N SER A 14 19.32 5.58 14.70
CA SER A 14 19.87 4.26 14.94
C SER A 14 20.80 3.89 13.78
N THR A 15 22.07 3.67 14.09
CA THR A 15 23.12 3.19 13.19
C THR A 15 23.02 1.68 12.89
N ASN A 16 21.94 0.99 13.28
CA ASN A 16 21.82 -0.45 13.11
C ASN A 16 21.17 -0.89 11.78
N LYS A 17 21.89 -1.81 11.12
CA LYS A 17 21.70 -2.41 9.79
C LYS A 17 20.50 -3.37 9.67
N LEU A 18 19.28 -2.92 9.97
CA LEU A 18 18.07 -3.63 9.53
C LEU A 18 17.11 -2.64 8.89
N GLN A 19 17.40 -2.26 7.64
CA GLN A 19 16.46 -1.46 6.83
C GLN A 19 15.15 -2.26 6.69
N GLY A 20 14.06 -1.71 7.24
CA GLY A 20 12.70 -2.16 7.02
C GLY A 20 12.30 -2.06 5.54
N PRO A 21 11.11 -2.55 5.15
CA PRO A 21 10.62 -2.33 3.80
C PRO A 21 10.53 -0.82 3.51
N VAL A 22 10.89 -0.43 2.28
CA VAL A 22 11.10 0.99 1.94
C VAL A 22 9.82 1.81 2.10
N PHE A 23 8.69 1.27 1.63
CA PHE A 23 7.41 1.98 1.67
C PHE A 23 7.00 2.38 3.10
N PRO A 24 6.85 1.46 4.09
CA PRO A 24 6.42 1.85 5.42
C PRO A 24 7.44 2.73 6.14
N GLN A 25 8.74 2.55 5.88
CA GLN A 25 9.77 3.43 6.45
C GLN A 25 9.65 4.87 5.91
N ALA A 26 9.51 5.03 4.59
CA ALA A 26 9.35 6.33 3.97
C ALA A 26 8.03 6.99 4.42
N PHE A 27 6.93 6.24 4.43
CA PHE A 27 5.62 6.72 4.86
C PHE A 27 5.64 7.23 6.31
N ALA A 28 6.20 6.44 7.24
CA ALA A 28 6.30 6.83 8.64
C ALA A 28 7.19 8.07 8.85
N ARG A 29 8.30 8.17 8.11
CA ARG A 29 9.18 9.34 8.15
C ARG A 29 8.47 10.59 7.64
N SER A 30 7.76 10.49 6.53
CA SER A 30 7.03 11.61 5.95
C SER A 30 5.89 12.05 6.87
N LEU A 31 5.11 11.11 7.42
CA LEU A 31 4.06 11.44 8.40
C LEU A 31 4.65 12.16 9.62
N SER A 32 5.78 11.66 10.12
CA SER A 32 6.47 12.28 11.26
C SER A 32 6.89 13.71 10.97
N SER A 33 7.38 13.98 9.76
CA SER A 33 7.73 15.32 9.30
C SER A 33 6.52 16.24 9.16
N HIS A 34 5.45 15.78 8.50
CA HIS A 34 4.23 16.55 8.26
C HIS A 34 3.51 16.92 9.57
N PHE A 35 3.32 15.94 10.46
CA PHE A 35 2.61 16.15 11.72
C PHE A 35 3.50 16.63 12.87
N ARG A 36 4.83 16.72 12.64
CA ARG A 36 5.85 17.08 13.65
C ARG A 36 5.74 16.23 14.93
N ARG A 37 5.47 14.95 14.76
CA ARG A 37 5.30 13.97 15.84
C ARG A 37 6.09 12.70 15.54
N PRO A 38 6.64 12.00 16.55
CA PRO A 38 7.21 10.67 16.34
C PRO A 38 6.15 9.72 15.77
N VAL A 39 6.54 8.88 14.80
CA VAL A 39 5.66 7.86 14.22
C VAL A 39 6.31 6.50 14.41
N HIS A 40 5.56 5.60 15.04
CA HIS A 40 5.93 4.19 15.17
C HIS A 40 5.29 3.41 14.04
N TYR A 41 6.02 2.46 13.46
CA TYR A 41 5.44 1.57 12.46
C TYR A 41 5.88 0.13 12.66
N ARG A 42 4.96 -0.75 12.31
CA ARG A 42 5.16 -2.19 12.15
C ARG A 42 4.62 -2.58 10.79
N SER A 43 5.28 -3.53 10.14
CA SER A 43 4.88 -3.98 8.81
C SER A 43 4.92 -5.50 8.72
N ALA A 44 3.95 -6.05 8.01
CA ALA A 44 3.85 -7.46 7.66
C ALA A 44 3.38 -7.59 6.20
N GLY A 45 3.91 -8.58 5.51
CA GLY A 45 3.56 -8.85 4.11
C GLY A 45 3.72 -10.32 3.76
N VAL A 46 3.03 -10.74 2.71
CA VAL A 46 3.08 -12.09 2.14
C VAL A 46 3.50 -11.98 0.68
N ASP A 47 4.63 -12.57 0.33
CA ASP A 47 5.09 -12.60 -1.05
C ASP A 47 4.12 -13.38 -1.93
N GLY A 48 3.66 -12.75 -3.01
CA GLY A 48 2.65 -13.33 -3.91
C GLY A 48 1.23 -13.41 -3.33
N GLY A 49 1.01 -12.90 -2.11
CA GLY A 49 -0.29 -13.00 -1.44
C GLY A 49 -1.37 -12.13 -2.07
N ASP A 50 -2.60 -12.64 -2.05
CA ASP A 50 -3.82 -11.90 -2.35
C ASP A 50 -4.49 -11.35 -1.06
N ILE A 51 -5.64 -10.69 -1.20
CA ILE A 51 -6.36 -10.11 -0.06
C ILE A 51 -6.71 -11.13 1.04
N ASN A 52 -6.99 -12.38 0.67
CA ASN A 52 -7.33 -13.43 1.63
C ASN A 52 -6.09 -13.94 2.34
N ASP A 53 -4.95 -14.03 1.64
CA ASP A 53 -3.67 -14.33 2.27
C ASP A 53 -3.23 -13.25 3.25
N ILE A 54 -3.39 -11.97 2.90
CA ILE A 54 -3.13 -10.84 3.79
C ILE A 54 -4.00 -10.95 5.04
N ARG A 55 -5.31 -11.18 4.87
CA ARG A 55 -6.23 -11.36 6.00
C ARG A 55 -5.80 -12.53 6.89
N ARG A 56 -5.45 -13.68 6.30
CA ARG A 56 -5.10 -14.89 7.06
C ARG A 56 -3.76 -14.75 7.80
N LEU A 57 -2.76 -14.12 7.18
CA LEU A 57 -1.37 -14.20 7.64
C LEU A 57 -0.84 -12.90 8.27
N CYS A 58 -1.37 -11.74 7.88
CA CYS A 58 -0.92 -10.45 8.41
C CYS A 58 -1.79 -9.94 9.57
N MET A 59 -3.01 -10.44 9.75
CA MET A 59 -3.90 -9.96 10.83
C MET A 59 -3.38 -10.29 12.23
N ASP A 60 -2.59 -11.35 12.38
CA ASP A 60 -1.98 -11.69 13.67
C ASP A 60 -1.03 -10.59 14.16
N VAL A 61 -0.35 -9.90 13.24
CA VAL A 61 0.49 -8.74 13.57
C VAL A 61 -0.32 -7.60 14.17
N LEU A 62 -1.51 -7.32 13.61
CA LEU A 62 -2.42 -6.31 14.15
C LEU A 62 -2.93 -6.73 15.54
N LYS A 63 -3.34 -7.99 15.68
CA LYS A 63 -3.87 -8.53 16.94
C LYS A 63 -2.82 -8.46 18.05
N GLU A 64 -1.57 -8.83 17.75
CA GLU A 64 -0.45 -8.73 18.67
C GLU A 64 -0.14 -7.28 19.07
N GLU A 65 -0.20 -6.35 18.11
CA GLU A 65 0.07 -4.92 18.38
C GLU A 65 -0.95 -4.33 19.35
N VAL A 66 -2.23 -4.64 19.13
CA VAL A 66 -3.34 -4.22 20.00
C VAL A 66 -3.25 -4.92 21.37
N ALA A 67 -2.97 -6.22 21.40
CA ALA A 67 -2.88 -6.97 22.66
C ALA A 67 -1.72 -6.48 23.55
N SER A 68 -0.63 -6.05 22.94
CA SER A 68 0.59 -5.62 23.64
C SER A 68 0.41 -4.31 24.43
N GLU A 69 -0.65 -3.54 24.17
CA GLU A 69 -1.08 -2.36 24.96
C GLU A 69 -1.37 -2.72 26.42
N SER A 70 -1.93 -3.91 26.66
CA SER A 70 -2.35 -4.36 27.98
C SER A 70 -1.18 -4.76 28.89
N SER A 71 -0.03 -5.11 28.28
CA SER A 71 1.14 -5.67 28.97
C SER A 71 2.28 -4.66 29.22
N ASN A 72 2.33 -3.55 28.49
CA ASN A 72 3.49 -2.65 28.48
C ASN A 72 3.47 -1.49 29.49
N ARG A 73 2.53 -1.46 30.44
CA ARG A 73 2.52 -0.46 31.54
C ARG A 73 3.75 -0.49 32.47
N LYS A 74 4.72 -1.39 32.27
CA LYS A 74 5.87 -1.61 33.17
C LYS A 74 7.26 -1.61 32.52
N SER A 75 7.41 -1.39 31.21
CA SER A 75 8.74 -1.44 30.56
C SER A 75 9.23 -0.05 30.15
N ASN A 76 10.47 0.29 30.52
CA ASN A 76 11.17 1.55 30.17
C ASN A 76 11.61 1.61 28.69
N HIS A 77 11.00 0.83 27.79
CA HIS A 77 11.38 0.80 26.38
C HIS A 77 10.63 1.91 25.63
N SER A 78 11.32 2.68 24.77
CA SER A 78 10.72 3.79 24.02
C SER A 78 9.72 3.37 22.93
N TYR A 79 9.24 2.13 22.94
CA TYR A 79 8.23 1.62 22.01
C TYR A 79 6.85 1.70 22.67
N VAL A 80 6.01 2.61 22.19
CA VAL A 80 4.60 2.67 22.62
C VAL A 80 3.83 1.65 21.79
N SER A 81 3.58 0.49 22.38
CA SER A 81 2.61 -0.47 21.85
C SER A 81 1.20 -0.02 22.22
N GLY A 82 0.26 -0.09 21.28
CA GLY A 82 -1.10 0.41 21.44
C GLY A 82 -1.99 0.12 20.24
N THR A 83 -3.29 0.40 20.34
CA THR A 83 -4.18 0.43 19.17
C THR A 83 -3.63 1.38 18.09
N PRO A 84 -3.45 0.92 16.85
CA PRO A 84 -2.88 1.75 15.79
C PRO A 84 -3.84 2.87 15.37
N ASP A 85 -3.30 4.06 15.08
CA ASP A 85 -4.07 5.17 14.51
C ASP A 85 -4.38 4.95 13.02
N LEU A 86 -3.44 4.34 12.29
CA LEU A 86 -3.52 4.10 10.85
C LEU A 86 -3.18 2.65 10.52
N VAL A 87 -3.95 2.04 9.63
CA VAL A 87 -3.64 0.72 9.05
C VAL A 87 -3.59 0.85 7.53
N VAL A 88 -2.40 0.69 6.94
CA VAL A 88 -2.22 0.76 5.48
C VAL A 88 -2.26 -0.65 4.91
N VAL A 89 -3.15 -0.91 3.94
CA VAL A 89 -3.26 -2.22 3.28
C VAL A 89 -2.93 -2.10 1.80
N LEU A 90 -1.82 -2.73 1.40
CA LEU A 90 -1.35 -2.77 0.01
C LEU A 90 -1.72 -4.12 -0.61
N PHE A 91 -2.55 -4.11 -1.64
CA PHE A 91 -3.03 -5.31 -2.34
C PHE A 91 -3.65 -4.94 -3.70
N GLY A 92 -3.81 -5.94 -4.58
CA GLY A 92 -4.51 -5.82 -5.86
C GLY A 92 -3.81 -6.52 -7.03
N ILE A 93 -2.46 -6.48 -7.12
CA ILE A 93 -1.75 -7.05 -8.28
C ILE A 93 -1.84 -8.57 -8.31
N ASN A 94 -1.66 -9.26 -7.19
CA ASN A 94 -1.76 -10.73 -7.15
C ASN A 94 -3.21 -11.19 -7.24
N ASP A 95 -4.15 -10.44 -6.66
CA ASP A 95 -5.59 -10.66 -6.85
C ASP A 95 -5.96 -10.62 -8.35
N LEU A 96 -5.41 -9.65 -9.06
CA LEU A 96 -5.58 -9.51 -10.51
C LEU A 96 -4.90 -10.64 -11.28
N LYS A 97 -3.67 -11.04 -10.91
CA LYS A 97 -2.97 -12.17 -11.54
C LYS A 97 -3.75 -13.47 -11.39
N HIS A 98 -4.25 -13.76 -10.18
CA HIS A 98 -5.08 -14.94 -9.92
C HIS A 98 -6.37 -14.90 -10.76
N LEU A 99 -7.01 -13.73 -10.86
CA LEU A 99 -8.20 -13.55 -11.70
C LEU A 99 -7.93 -13.77 -13.18
N LEU A 100 -6.84 -13.22 -13.72
CA LEU A 100 -6.47 -13.38 -15.12
C LEU A 100 -6.10 -14.84 -15.43
N ALA A 101 -5.37 -15.50 -14.53
CA ALA A 101 -5.06 -16.91 -14.64
C ALA A 101 -6.34 -17.75 -14.69
N ASP A 102 -7.29 -17.51 -13.79
CA ASP A 102 -8.54 -18.26 -13.73
C ASP A 102 -9.46 -17.97 -14.94
N SER A 103 -9.55 -16.70 -15.36
CA SER A 103 -10.46 -16.27 -16.42
C SER A 103 -9.97 -16.63 -17.82
N VAL A 104 -8.66 -16.57 -18.07
CA VAL A 104 -8.07 -16.84 -19.39
C VAL A 104 -7.74 -18.32 -19.57
N MET A 105 -7.28 -19.02 -18.53
CA MET A 105 -6.89 -20.44 -18.66
C MET A 105 -8.05 -21.41 -18.46
N ARG A 106 -9.18 -20.98 -17.88
CA ARG A 106 -10.34 -21.86 -17.62
C ARG A 106 -11.69 -21.27 -18.07
N PRO A 107 -11.85 -20.83 -19.33
CA PRO A 107 -13.09 -20.22 -19.82
C PRO A 107 -14.31 -21.17 -19.75
N PHE A 108 -14.08 -22.49 -19.69
CA PHE A 108 -15.14 -23.51 -19.64
C PHE A 108 -15.40 -24.11 -18.25
N HIS A 109 -14.68 -23.69 -17.20
CA HIS A 109 -15.07 -23.98 -15.81
C HIS A 109 -15.89 -22.81 -15.26
N ARG A 110 -17.03 -22.54 -15.91
CA ARG A 110 -18.17 -21.94 -15.22
C ARG A 110 -18.68 -23.01 -14.26
N SER A 111 -18.07 -23.10 -13.08
CA SER A 111 -18.64 -23.88 -11.99
C SER A 111 -20.08 -23.43 -11.79
N ASN A 112 -20.95 -24.39 -11.52
CA ASN A 112 -22.33 -24.18 -11.07
C ASN A 112 -22.35 -23.36 -9.78
N ASP A 113 -22.05 -22.06 -9.83
CA ASP A 113 -22.33 -21.11 -8.76
C ASP A 113 -23.83 -20.79 -8.81
N ARG A 114 -24.64 -21.82 -8.52
CA ARG A 114 -26.06 -21.73 -8.17
C ARG A 114 -26.24 -21.15 -6.75
N GLY A 115 -25.50 -20.08 -6.44
CA GLY A 115 -25.54 -19.43 -5.14
C GLY A 115 -25.02 -18.01 -5.23
N GLY A 116 -25.92 -17.06 -5.49
CA GLY A 116 -25.98 -15.65 -5.06
C GLY A 116 -24.75 -14.71 -5.05
N ASP A 117 -23.52 -15.17 -5.24
CA ASP A 117 -22.35 -14.51 -4.68
C ASP A 117 -21.41 -13.97 -5.78
N GLY A 118 -21.97 -13.20 -6.72
CA GLY A 118 -21.25 -12.21 -7.56
C GLY A 118 -20.03 -12.65 -8.39
N GLY A 119 -19.71 -13.94 -8.49
CA GLY A 119 -18.50 -14.45 -9.17
C GLY A 119 -17.19 -14.00 -8.49
N ILE A 120 -16.08 -14.04 -9.25
CA ILE A 120 -14.73 -13.67 -8.74
C ILE A 120 -14.70 -12.23 -8.20
N ILE A 121 -15.49 -11.32 -8.78
CA ILE A 121 -15.64 -9.95 -8.30
C ILE A 121 -16.31 -9.92 -6.92
N GLY A 122 -17.36 -10.73 -6.73
CA GLY A 122 -17.99 -10.95 -5.43
C GLY A 122 -16.97 -11.40 -4.39
N LYS A 123 -16.12 -12.38 -4.73
CA LYS A 123 -15.05 -12.88 -3.86
C LYS A 123 -14.04 -11.79 -3.49
N PHE A 124 -13.59 -10.97 -4.45
CA PHE A 124 -12.67 -9.87 -4.17
C PHE A 124 -13.31 -8.82 -3.24
N ARG A 125 -14.54 -8.38 -3.54
CA ARG A 125 -15.28 -7.44 -2.68
C ARG A 125 -15.49 -8.00 -1.27
N HIS A 126 -15.87 -9.27 -1.17
CA HIS A 126 -16.07 -9.95 0.10
C HIS A 126 -14.77 -10.10 0.90
N GLY A 127 -13.64 -10.36 0.22
CA GLY A 127 -12.32 -10.40 0.84
C GLY A 127 -11.93 -9.05 1.46
N ILE A 128 -12.13 -7.95 0.72
CA ILE A 128 -11.90 -6.59 1.23
C ILE A 128 -12.82 -6.30 2.42
N ASP A 129 -14.12 -6.54 2.30
CA ASP A 129 -15.08 -6.24 3.36
C ASP A 129 -14.80 -7.05 4.62
N SER A 130 -14.47 -8.34 4.46
CA SER A 130 -14.08 -9.21 5.57
C SER A 130 -12.81 -8.73 6.26
N LEU A 131 -11.78 -8.32 5.49
CA LEU A 131 -10.56 -7.76 6.07
C LEU A 131 -10.86 -6.46 6.83
N LEU A 132 -11.64 -5.55 6.25
CA LEU A 132 -12.02 -4.30 6.91
C LEU A 132 -12.78 -4.53 8.21
N ASN A 133 -13.75 -5.45 8.21
CA ASN A 133 -14.51 -5.79 9.40
C ASN A 133 -13.60 -6.37 10.49
N GLU A 134 -12.64 -7.24 10.12
CA GLU A 134 -11.69 -7.82 11.07
C GLU A 134 -10.73 -6.77 11.62
N ILE A 135 -10.21 -5.85 10.79
CA ILE A 135 -9.38 -4.72 11.23
C ILE A 135 -10.15 -3.88 12.25
N HIS A 136 -11.37 -3.45 11.93
CA HIS A 136 -12.16 -2.61 12.83
C HIS A 136 -12.68 -3.34 14.07
N THR A 137 -12.74 -4.68 14.06
CA THR A 137 -13.03 -5.46 15.27
C THR A 137 -11.91 -5.34 16.29
N HIS A 138 -10.65 -5.30 15.83
CA HIS A 138 -9.48 -5.21 16.70
C HIS A 138 -8.98 -3.76 16.93
N ALA A 139 -9.17 -2.88 15.96
CA ALA A 139 -8.74 -1.48 15.98
C ALA A 139 -9.89 -0.58 15.48
N PRO A 140 -10.96 -0.39 16.28
CA PRO A 140 -12.18 0.30 15.85
C PRO A 140 -11.97 1.76 15.44
N ASN A 141 -11.01 2.43 16.07
CA ASN A 141 -10.69 3.83 15.83
C ASN A 141 -9.62 4.04 14.76
N ALA A 142 -8.99 2.97 14.26
CA ALA A 142 -7.96 3.08 13.24
C ALA A 142 -8.56 3.53 11.91
N ILE A 143 -7.88 4.45 11.22
CA ILE A 143 -8.19 4.80 9.83
C ILE A 143 -7.51 3.77 8.93
N VAL A 144 -8.31 3.03 8.16
CA VAL A 144 -7.80 2.06 7.19
C VAL A 144 -7.55 2.75 5.85
N LEU A 145 -6.31 2.70 5.37
CA LEU A 145 -5.87 3.34 4.14
C LEU A 145 -5.72 2.30 3.03
N PHE A 146 -6.37 2.56 1.89
CA PHE A 146 -6.23 1.81 0.65
C PHE A 146 -5.59 2.67 -0.45
N PRO A 147 -4.26 2.75 -0.49
CA PRO A 147 -3.56 3.38 -1.60
C PRO A 147 -3.90 2.74 -2.95
N ALA A 148 -4.05 3.59 -3.97
CA ALA A 148 -4.00 3.16 -5.35
C ALA A 148 -2.60 2.63 -5.68
N MET A 149 -2.54 1.58 -6.49
CA MET A 149 -1.28 0.96 -6.90
C MET A 149 -0.57 1.85 -7.92
N PRO A 150 0.76 2.00 -7.86
CA PRO A 150 1.50 2.86 -8.77
C PRO A 150 1.80 2.12 -10.07
N VAL A 151 0.76 1.75 -10.80
CA VAL A 151 0.89 1.02 -12.07
C VAL A 151 0.81 2.01 -13.22
N GLN A 152 1.79 1.93 -14.12
CA GLN A 152 1.74 2.65 -15.39
C GLN A 152 1.76 1.64 -16.54
N SER A 153 0.61 1.44 -17.17
CA SER A 153 0.44 0.42 -18.21
C SER A 153 1.14 0.78 -19.52
N TYR A 154 1.45 2.06 -19.75
CA TYR A 154 2.09 2.55 -20.99
C TYR A 154 3.57 2.96 -20.83
N HIS A 155 4.24 2.57 -19.74
CA HIS A 155 5.68 2.85 -19.64
C HIS A 155 6.47 1.90 -20.56
N LYS A 156 7.45 2.42 -21.31
CA LYS A 156 8.26 1.64 -22.29
C LYS A 156 9.00 0.44 -21.66
N ASN A 157 9.20 0.47 -20.34
CA ASN A 157 9.88 -0.58 -19.58
C ASN A 157 8.91 -1.55 -18.88
N SER A 158 7.59 -1.40 -19.06
CA SER A 158 6.60 -2.34 -18.50
C SER A 158 6.38 -3.51 -19.46
N VAL A 159 6.53 -4.73 -18.95
CA VAL A 159 6.27 -5.96 -19.74
C VAL A 159 4.79 -6.13 -20.07
N VAL A 160 3.93 -5.38 -19.39
CA VAL A 160 2.46 -5.36 -19.59
C VAL A 160 2.07 -4.48 -20.78
N ASN A 161 2.99 -3.68 -21.33
CA ASN A 161 2.77 -2.80 -22.47
C ASN A 161 2.82 -3.54 -23.83
N ILE A 162 2.25 -4.74 -23.90
CA ILE A 162 2.08 -5.51 -25.14
C ILE A 162 0.59 -5.55 -25.46
N PHE A 163 0.20 -5.13 -26.66
CA PHE A 163 -1.19 -5.23 -27.11
C PHE A 163 -1.54 -6.71 -27.39
N PRO A 164 -2.71 -7.23 -26.97
CA PRO A 164 -3.82 -6.54 -26.28
C PRO A 164 -3.75 -6.59 -24.74
N LEU A 165 -2.73 -7.23 -24.16
CA LEU A 165 -2.59 -7.47 -22.73
C LEU A 165 -2.61 -6.19 -21.90
N GLY A 166 -2.00 -5.10 -22.39
CA GLY A 166 -2.01 -3.79 -21.72
C GLY A 166 -3.41 -3.21 -21.52
N MET A 167 -4.28 -3.32 -22.52
CA MET A 167 -5.67 -2.82 -22.43
C MET A 167 -6.50 -3.66 -21.47
N VAL A 168 -6.31 -4.98 -21.50
CA VAL A 168 -6.99 -5.90 -20.57
C VAL A 168 -6.56 -5.60 -19.14
N TRP A 169 -5.27 -5.42 -18.91
CA TRP A 169 -4.72 -5.06 -17.62
C TRP A 169 -5.26 -3.72 -17.10
N ASP A 170 -5.30 -2.69 -17.95
CA ASP A 170 -5.88 -1.39 -17.60
C ASP A 170 -7.35 -1.48 -17.19
N ALA A 171 -8.14 -2.21 -17.97
CA ALA A 171 -9.57 -2.37 -17.71
C ALA A 171 -9.81 -3.05 -16.35
N PHE A 172 -9.08 -4.13 -16.08
CA PHE A 172 -9.22 -4.83 -14.81
C PHE A 172 -8.64 -4.02 -13.64
N LEU A 173 -7.51 -3.35 -13.80
CA LEU A 173 -6.93 -2.51 -12.75
C LEU A 173 -7.88 -1.37 -12.39
N GLY A 174 -8.42 -0.65 -13.39
CA GLY A 174 -9.40 0.41 -13.17
C GLY A 174 -10.64 -0.10 -12.46
N PHE A 175 -11.11 -1.30 -12.81
CA PHE A 175 -12.22 -1.95 -12.12
C PHE A 175 -11.89 -2.26 -10.65
N PHE A 176 -10.73 -2.85 -10.37
CA PHE A 176 -10.30 -3.20 -9.01
C PHE A 176 -10.13 -1.97 -8.12
N LEU A 177 -9.49 -0.92 -8.65
CA LEU A 177 -9.34 0.35 -7.93
C LEU A 177 -10.71 0.97 -7.62
N ARG A 178 -11.67 0.89 -8.57
CA ARG A 178 -13.05 1.31 -8.33
C ARG A 178 -13.72 0.50 -7.21
N GLN A 179 -13.52 -0.81 -7.14
CA GLN A 179 -14.07 -1.64 -6.05
C GLN A 179 -13.49 -1.23 -4.68
N LYS A 180 -12.17 -0.98 -4.60
CA LYS A 180 -11.51 -0.49 -3.38
C LYS A 180 -12.11 0.86 -2.94
N LYS A 181 -12.28 1.79 -3.90
CA LYS A 181 -12.87 3.11 -3.67
C LYS A 181 -14.32 3.05 -3.20
N GLU A 182 -15.16 2.26 -3.87
CA GLU A 182 -16.57 2.09 -3.50
C GLU A 182 -16.74 1.50 -2.10
N LEU A 183 -15.87 0.58 -1.68
CA LEU A 183 -15.92 -0.01 -0.34
C LEU A 183 -15.40 0.93 0.73
N ALA A 184 -14.30 1.65 0.47
CA ALA A 184 -13.77 2.65 1.38
C ALA A 184 -14.80 3.76 1.67
N ASN A 185 -15.45 4.29 0.62
CA ASN A 185 -16.45 5.35 0.74
C ASN A 185 -17.71 4.97 1.54
N LYS A 186 -17.94 3.67 1.79
CA LYS A 186 -19.07 3.20 2.62
C LYS A 186 -18.75 3.18 4.11
N ARG A 187 -17.51 3.49 4.51
CA ARG A 187 -17.03 3.37 5.89
C ARG A 187 -16.46 4.72 6.34
N VAL A 188 -16.77 5.11 7.58
CA VAL A 188 -16.33 6.41 8.13
C VAL A 188 -14.82 6.43 8.38
N ASN A 189 -14.25 5.31 8.84
CA ASN A 189 -12.83 5.17 9.19
C ASN A 189 -12.02 4.43 8.11
N CYS A 190 -12.39 4.58 6.84
CA CYS A 190 -11.63 4.01 5.72
C CYS A 190 -11.48 5.04 4.60
N MET A 191 -10.30 5.08 3.98
CA MET A 191 -9.99 6.02 2.92
C MET A 191 -9.33 5.32 1.75
N HIS A 192 -9.83 5.58 0.56
CA HIS A 192 -9.11 5.29 -0.67
C HIS A 192 -8.27 6.51 -1.05
N LEU A 193 -6.98 6.28 -1.34
CA LEU A 193 -6.07 7.35 -1.74
C LEU A 193 -5.78 7.17 -3.22
N ASP A 194 -6.36 8.05 -4.04
CA ASP A 194 -6.15 8.06 -5.47
C ASP A 194 -4.68 8.35 -5.80
N LEU A 195 -4.22 7.84 -6.94
CA LEU A 195 -2.91 8.16 -7.50
C LEU A 195 -3.08 8.43 -8.97
N THR A 196 -2.77 9.65 -9.39
CA THR A 196 -3.01 10.11 -10.76
C THR A 196 -1.85 9.72 -11.68
N ALA A 197 -2.16 9.56 -12.97
CA ALA A 197 -1.14 9.37 -13.98
C ALA A 197 -0.16 10.55 -14.06
N ALA A 198 -0.61 11.77 -13.73
CA ALA A 198 0.23 12.96 -13.70
C ALA A 198 1.25 12.91 -12.55
N GLU A 199 0.85 12.46 -11.36
CA GLU A 199 1.78 12.26 -10.23
C GLU A 199 2.83 11.20 -10.58
N ILE A 200 2.41 10.05 -11.12
CA ILE A 200 3.34 9.01 -11.55
C ILE A 200 4.29 9.54 -12.63
N ALA A 201 3.78 10.28 -13.62
CA ALA A 201 4.62 10.87 -14.67
C ALA A 201 5.62 11.88 -14.12
N ASN A 202 5.24 12.66 -13.11
CA ASN A 202 6.15 13.61 -12.46
C ASN A 202 7.28 12.89 -11.72
N TRP A 203 7.04 11.73 -11.11
CA TRP A 203 8.11 10.92 -10.51
C TRP A 203 9.22 10.58 -11.51
N TYR A 204 8.86 10.29 -12.77
CA TYR A 204 9.85 10.05 -13.83
C TYR A 204 10.55 11.32 -14.30
N LYS A 205 9.90 12.49 -14.26
CA LYS A 205 10.52 13.78 -14.65
C LYS A 205 11.54 14.25 -13.63
N THR A 206 11.16 14.29 -12.35
CA THR A 206 12.04 14.74 -11.26
C THR A 206 13.31 13.90 -11.19
N ASN A 207 13.19 12.59 -11.43
CA ASN A 207 14.33 11.68 -11.42
C ASN A 207 15.28 11.87 -12.62
N ASN A 208 14.82 12.45 -13.74
CA ASN A 208 15.66 12.80 -14.89
C ASN A 208 16.32 14.19 -14.74
N GLU A 209 15.72 15.08 -13.95
CA GLU A 209 16.23 16.45 -13.71
C GLU A 209 17.31 16.49 -12.61
N GLU A 210 17.17 15.68 -11.54
CA GLU A 210 18.16 15.58 -10.46
C GLU A 210 19.52 15.00 -10.92
N GLU A 211 19.57 14.28 -12.05
CA GLU A 211 20.82 13.78 -12.64
C GLU A 211 21.61 14.84 -13.43
N GLY A 212 21.05 16.05 -13.62
CA GLY A 212 21.66 17.11 -14.42
C GLY A 212 22.72 17.98 -13.72
N SER A 213 22.93 17.83 -12.40
CA SER A 213 23.87 18.71 -11.70
C SER A 213 24.37 18.14 -10.37
N PHE A 214 25.43 17.31 -10.39
CA PHE A 214 26.49 17.38 -9.35
C PHE A 214 27.73 16.49 -9.58
N PHE A 215 27.72 15.40 -10.37
CA PHE A 215 28.94 14.60 -10.63
C PHE A 215 29.02 14.10 -12.08
N GLY A 216 30.21 14.27 -12.68
CA GLY A 216 30.44 14.17 -14.12
C GLY A 216 30.36 12.78 -14.75
N SER A 217 29.92 12.83 -16.01
CA SER A 217 30.27 12.00 -17.17
C SER A 217 30.16 10.46 -17.11
N ASN A 218 29.35 9.98 -18.07
CA ASN A 218 29.52 8.81 -18.93
C ASN A 218 28.97 7.44 -18.48
N PHE A 219 28.05 6.94 -19.34
CA PHE A 219 27.63 5.53 -19.52
C PHE A 219 26.59 4.90 -18.57
N SER A 220 25.74 5.66 -17.88
CA SER A 220 24.68 5.10 -17.00
C SER A 220 23.25 5.65 -17.19
N GLY A 221 23.02 6.61 -18.10
CA GLY A 221 21.76 7.37 -18.20
C GLY A 221 20.49 6.60 -18.61
N ILE A 222 20.56 5.28 -18.85
CA ILE A 222 19.38 4.45 -19.14
C ILE A 222 18.96 3.63 -17.91
N LYS A 223 19.84 3.42 -16.92
CA LYS A 223 19.56 2.55 -15.77
C LYS A 223 18.89 3.26 -14.59
N ASN A 224 19.06 4.57 -14.44
CA ASN A 224 18.58 5.31 -13.26
C ASN A 224 17.19 5.95 -13.42
N SER A 225 16.66 6.08 -14.64
CA SER A 225 15.29 6.53 -14.89
C SER A 225 14.25 5.43 -14.70
N ALA A 226 14.68 4.18 -14.50
CA ALA A 226 13.78 3.06 -14.26
C ALA A 226 13.26 3.11 -12.82
N LEU A 227 11.96 3.37 -12.65
CA LEU A 227 11.26 3.26 -11.36
C LEU A 227 10.74 1.83 -11.08
N LEU A 228 10.73 0.97 -12.10
CA LEU A 228 10.41 -0.46 -11.94
C LEU A 228 11.67 -1.29 -11.66
N SER A 229 11.47 -2.43 -11.00
CA SER A 229 12.51 -3.43 -10.79
C SER A 229 12.85 -4.18 -12.08
N SER A 230 13.84 -5.07 -12.05
CA SER A 230 14.27 -5.84 -13.22
C SER A 230 13.19 -6.77 -13.80
N ASP A 231 12.14 -7.09 -13.04
CA ASP A 231 11.00 -7.88 -13.52
C ASP A 231 9.96 -7.06 -14.30
N GLY A 232 10.12 -5.72 -14.35
CA GLY A 232 9.22 -4.82 -15.06
C GLY A 232 7.78 -4.78 -14.52
N VAL A 233 7.55 -5.30 -13.30
CA VAL A 233 6.23 -5.31 -12.65
C VAL A 233 6.28 -4.68 -11.27
N HIS A 234 7.29 -5.00 -10.46
CA HIS A 234 7.39 -4.48 -9.10
C HIS A 234 8.05 -3.09 -9.10
N PRO A 235 7.57 -2.14 -8.27
CA PRO A 235 8.29 -0.92 -7.98
C PRO A 235 9.69 -1.22 -7.44
N ASN A 236 10.70 -0.44 -7.82
CA ASN A 236 12.00 -0.48 -7.16
C ASN A 236 11.99 0.35 -5.86
N LYS A 237 13.13 0.39 -5.16
CA LYS A 237 13.26 1.16 -3.91
C LYS A 237 12.88 2.64 -4.07
N MET A 238 13.25 3.28 -5.17
CA MET A 238 12.94 4.69 -5.40
C MET A 238 11.44 4.91 -5.60
N MET A 239 10.80 4.08 -6.41
CA MET A 239 9.36 4.17 -6.64
C MET A 239 8.54 3.88 -5.39
N TYR A 240 8.96 2.91 -4.56
CA TYR A 240 8.32 2.69 -3.26
C TYR A 240 8.44 3.90 -2.33
N LYS A 241 9.57 4.62 -2.37
CA LYS A 241 9.77 5.84 -1.58
C LYS A 241 8.85 6.95 -2.07
N LEU A 242 8.85 7.25 -3.38
CA LEU A 242 8.01 8.29 -3.97
C LEU A 242 6.51 7.99 -3.77
N TRP A 243 6.12 6.72 -3.93
CA TRP A 243 4.74 6.30 -3.67
C TRP A 243 4.35 6.51 -2.20
N ALA A 244 5.21 6.14 -1.26
CA ALA A 244 4.96 6.36 0.16
C ALA A 244 4.85 7.86 0.51
N GLU A 245 5.66 8.71 -0.10
CA GLU A 245 5.61 10.16 0.07
C GLU A 245 4.31 10.75 -0.48
N SER A 246 3.86 10.35 -1.67
CA SER A 246 2.56 10.76 -2.22
C SER A 246 1.40 10.29 -1.36
N VAL A 247 1.41 9.04 -0.90
CA VAL A 247 0.38 8.50 0.00
C VAL A 247 0.34 9.30 1.31
N CYS A 248 1.49 9.65 1.87
CA CYS A 248 1.58 10.49 3.06
C CYS A 248 0.99 11.88 2.82
N GLN A 249 1.32 12.51 1.70
CA GLN A 249 0.79 13.82 1.33
C GLN A 249 -0.74 13.78 1.26
N SER A 250 -1.32 12.78 0.58
CA SER A 250 -2.78 12.62 0.49
C SER A 250 -3.44 12.42 1.86
N VAL A 251 -2.80 11.66 2.77
CA VAL A 251 -3.29 11.50 4.15
C VAL A 251 -3.25 12.84 4.89
N TYR A 252 -2.13 13.56 4.80
CA TYR A 252 -1.98 14.86 5.45
C TYR A 252 -3.04 15.85 4.97
N ASP A 253 -3.23 15.98 3.66
CA ASP A 253 -4.21 16.90 3.07
C ASP A 253 -5.65 16.55 3.47
N SER A 254 -5.94 15.27 3.70
CA SER A 254 -7.26 14.81 4.09
C SER A 254 -7.53 14.93 5.60
N VAL A 255 -6.52 14.70 6.44
CA VAL A 255 -6.66 14.58 7.90
C VAL A 255 -6.32 15.88 8.63
N ALA A 256 -5.32 16.64 8.17
CA ALA A 256 -4.90 17.87 8.84
C ALA A 256 -6.03 18.90 9.02
N PRO A 257 -6.91 19.15 8.01
CA PRO A 257 -8.03 20.08 8.19
C PRO A 257 -9.00 19.66 9.29
N GLN A 258 -9.22 18.35 9.45
CA GLN A 258 -10.13 17.80 10.46
C GLN A 258 -9.58 18.02 11.88
N ILE A 259 -8.27 17.83 12.06
CA ILE A 259 -7.57 18.09 13.33
C ILE A 259 -7.65 19.58 13.68
N GLU A 260 -7.46 20.47 12.71
CA GLU A 260 -7.56 21.92 12.94
C GLU A 260 -8.99 22.35 13.30
N GLN A 261 -10.00 21.75 12.68
CA GLN A 261 -11.40 22.04 12.99
C GLN A 261 -11.79 21.55 14.38
N ALA A 262 -11.33 20.36 14.80
CA ALA A 262 -11.56 19.84 16.14
C ALA A 262 -11.00 20.78 17.22
N LYS A 263 -9.77 21.28 17.03
CA LYS A 263 -9.12 22.24 17.96
C LYS A 263 -9.81 23.59 18.08
N LYS A 264 -10.61 24.00 17.09
CA LYS A 264 -11.37 25.27 17.12
C LYS A 264 -12.69 25.14 17.86
N ASN A 265 -13.16 23.92 18.06
CA ASN A 265 -14.42 23.61 18.73
C ASN A 265 -14.22 23.21 20.21
N GLU A 266 -12.97 23.14 20.67
CA GLU A 266 -12.55 23.00 22.07
C GLU A 266 -12.28 24.38 22.69
#